data_AF-W7DRT6-F1
#
_entry.id   AF-W7DRT6-F1
#
_cell.length_a   1.000
_cell.length_b   1.000
_cell.length_c   1.000
_cell.angle_alpha   90.00
_cell.angle_beta   90.00
_cell.angle_gamma   90.00
#
_symmetry.space_group_name_H-M   'P 1'
#
loop_
_entity.id
_entity.type
_entity.pdbx_description
1 polymer ?
#
loop_
_entity_poly.entity_id
_entity_poly.type
_entity_poly.pdbx_seq_one_letter_code
_entity_poly.pdbx_strand_id
1 'polypeptide(L)'
;MKVEGLLGFLGAALGIAFSLMVLTIPGISQALEEESVAFYILTSGALILSAIGLVGSFVVSHKPRMGGVMMVAAAIGGTMSVSMMFLVPIMLLALGGLIALVNYEEAETEKA
;
A
#
# COMPACT_ATOMS: atom_id res chain seq x y z
N MET A 1 -1.22 10.44 14.79
CA MET A 1 -1.01 10.27 13.34
C MET A 1 -2.09 11.08 12.63
N LYS A 2 -1.76 11.83 11.58
CA LYS A 2 -2.75 12.52 10.73
C LYS A 2 -3.57 11.49 9.94
N VAL A 3 -4.71 11.92 9.37
CA VAL A 3 -5.64 11.07 8.62
C VAL A 3 -4.95 10.34 7.45
N GLU A 4 -4.07 11.04 6.74
CA GLU A 4 -3.18 10.53 5.68
C GLU A 4 -2.36 9.30 6.13
N GLY A 5 -1.67 9.42 7.27
CA GLY A 5 -0.90 8.32 7.86
C GLY A 5 -1.75 7.22 8.49
N LEU A 6 -3.01 7.49 8.86
CA LEU A 6 -3.92 6.44 9.33
C LEU A 6 -4.46 5.62 8.14
N LEU A 7 -4.87 6.28 7.06
CA LEU A 7 -5.34 5.62 5.83
C LEU A 7 -4.25 4.74 5.24
N GLY A 8 -3.04 5.27 5.12
CA GLY A 8 -1.94 4.49 4.58
C GLY A 8 -1.48 3.35 5.49
N PHE A 9 -1.58 3.50 6.82
CA PHE A 9 -1.32 2.40 7.75
C PHE A 9 -2.37 1.29 7.60
N LEU A 10 -3.65 1.65 7.52
CA LEU A 10 -4.74 0.70 7.28
C LEU A 10 -4.57 -0.03 5.94
N GLY A 11 -4.24 0.71 4.87
CA GLY A 11 -3.96 0.14 3.56
C GLY A 11 -2.78 -0.84 3.59
N ALA A 12 -1.66 -0.44 4.20
CA ALA A 12 -0.48 -1.30 4.30
C ALA A 12 -0.72 -2.53 5.19
N ALA A 13 -1.39 -2.35 6.33
CA ALA A 13 -1.72 -3.46 7.23
C ALA A 13 -2.65 -4.48 6.57
N LEU A 14 -3.67 -4.02 5.83
CA LEU A 14 -4.54 -4.89 5.03
C LEU A 14 -3.76 -5.59 3.90
N GLY A 15 -2.88 -4.88 3.20
CA GLY A 15 -2.03 -5.47 2.15
C GLY A 15 -1.12 -6.58 2.68
N ILE A 16 -0.52 -6.38 3.86
CA ILE A 16 0.27 -7.41 4.55
C ILE A 16 -0.61 -8.58 4.98
N ALA A 17 -1.76 -8.30 5.60
CA ALA A 17 -2.68 -9.34 6.07
C ALA A 17 -3.17 -10.21 4.91
N PHE A 18 -3.60 -9.62 3.79
CA PHE A 18 -4.03 -10.35 2.61
C PHE A 18 -2.88 -11.13 1.96
N SER A 19 -1.69 -10.56 1.87
CA SER A 19 -0.50 -11.27 1.35
C SER A 19 -0.20 -12.51 2.19
N LEU A 20 -0.19 -12.37 3.52
CA LEU A 20 0.04 -13.51 4.42
C LEU A 20 -1.07 -14.54 4.32
N MET A 21 -2.33 -14.12 4.17
CA MET A 21 -3.47 -15.02 4.03
C MET A 21 -3.34 -15.88 2.78
N VAL A 22 -3.01 -15.27 1.63
CA VAL A 22 -2.78 -15.97 0.35
C VAL A 22 -1.59 -16.93 0.43
N LEU A 23 -0.48 -16.51 1.06
CA LEU A 23 0.72 -17.34 1.17
C LEU A 23 0.58 -18.51 2.16
N THR A 24 -0.26 -18.38 3.19
CA THR A 24 -0.42 -19.41 4.24
C THR A 24 -1.60 -20.36 4.00
N ILE A 25 -2.63 -19.92 3.28
CA ILE A 25 -3.84 -20.71 3.04
C ILE A 25 -3.87 -21.11 1.55
N PRO A 26 -3.46 -22.33 1.19
CA PRO A 26 -3.44 -22.77 -0.20
C PRO A 26 -4.82 -22.77 -0.86
N GLY A 27 -5.90 -22.92 -0.08
CA GLY A 27 -7.27 -22.84 -0.58
C GLY A 27 -7.67 -21.48 -1.17
N ILE A 28 -6.95 -20.40 -0.84
CA ILE A 28 -7.21 -19.06 -1.41
C ILE A 28 -6.67 -19.00 -2.84
N SER A 29 -5.42 -19.42 -3.06
CA SER A 29 -4.84 -19.48 -4.41
C SER A 29 -5.65 -20.38 -5.34
N GLN A 30 -6.20 -21.49 -4.81
CA GLN A 30 -7.09 -22.38 -5.55
C GLN A 30 -8.44 -21.73 -5.90
N ALA A 31 -9.03 -20.97 -4.96
CA ALA A 31 -10.27 -20.23 -5.21
C ALA A 31 -10.11 -19.06 -6.19
N LEU A 32 -8.88 -18.56 -6.34
CA LEU A 32 -8.50 -17.56 -7.34
C LEU A 32 -8.15 -18.17 -8.71
N GLU A 33 -8.18 -19.50 -8.84
CA GLU A 33 -7.77 -20.24 -10.05
C GLU A 33 -6.33 -19.90 -10.52
N GLU A 34 -5.50 -19.33 -9.63
CA GLU A 34 -4.15 -18.86 -9.92
C GLU A 34 -3.11 -19.72 -9.18
N GLU A 35 -2.94 -20.97 -9.61
CA GLU A 35 -1.88 -21.86 -9.11
C GLU A 35 -0.62 -21.73 -10.01
N SER A 36 0.00 -20.55 -10.00
CA SER A 36 1.23 -20.28 -10.77
C SER A 36 2.37 -19.81 -9.87
N VAL A 37 3.59 -20.24 -10.19
CA VAL A 37 4.82 -19.74 -9.54
C VAL A 37 4.91 -18.21 -9.65
N ALA A 38 4.44 -17.64 -10.77
CA ALA A 38 4.38 -16.19 -10.96
C ALA A 38 3.47 -15.50 -9.93
N PHE A 39 2.33 -16.10 -9.61
CA PHE A 39 1.37 -15.57 -8.62
C PHE A 39 1.96 -15.53 -7.20
N TYR A 40 2.71 -16.56 -6.81
CA TYR A 40 3.41 -16.57 -5.53
C TYR A 40 4.55 -15.54 -5.46
N ILE A 41 5.31 -15.35 -6.54
CA ILE A 41 6.35 -14.33 -6.63
C ILE A 41 5.73 -12.92 -6.56
N LEU A 42 4.63 -12.70 -7.26
CA LEU A 42 3.87 -11.45 -7.21
C LEU A 42 3.32 -11.19 -5.80
N THR A 43 2.66 -12.16 -5.18
CA THR A 43 2.10 -12.02 -3.82
C THR A 43 3.19 -11.73 -2.78
N SER A 44 4.36 -12.37 -2.89
CA SER A 44 5.51 -12.06 -2.02
C SER A 44 6.13 -10.69 -2.31
N GLY A 45 6.12 -10.24 -3.57
CA GLY A 45 6.45 -8.85 -3.95
C GLY A 45 5.48 -7.84 -3.34
N ALA A 46 4.17 -8.13 -3.36
CA ALA A 46 3.11 -7.33 -2.76
C ALA A 46 3.30 -7.16 -1.24
N LEU A 47 3.75 -8.22 -0.56
CA LEU A 47 4.09 -8.21 0.86
C LEU A 47 5.21 -7.20 1.15
N ILE A 48 6.30 -7.25 0.37
CA ILE A 48 7.44 -6.35 0.51
C ILE A 48 7.01 -4.90 0.21
N LEU A 49 6.22 -4.69 -0.83
CA LEU A 49 5.70 -3.35 -1.15
C LEU A 49 4.78 -2.79 -0.08
N SER A 50 3.94 -3.63 0.51
CA SER A 50 3.08 -3.22 1.62
C SER A 50 3.91 -2.85 2.86
N ALA A 51 5.02 -3.54 3.12
CA ALA A 51 5.96 -3.14 4.17
C ALA A 51 6.61 -1.78 3.89
N ILE A 52 6.97 -1.49 2.64
CA ILE A 52 7.46 -0.16 2.23
C ILE A 52 6.36 0.90 2.43
N GLY A 53 5.12 0.61 2.05
CA GLY A 53 3.96 1.48 2.29
C GLY A 53 3.72 1.75 3.78
N LEU A 54 3.90 0.73 4.63
CA LEU A 54 3.82 0.85 6.08
C LEU A 54 4.88 1.82 6.61
N VAL A 55 6.14 1.68 6.17
CA VAL A 55 7.22 2.61 6.53
C VAL A 55 6.90 4.03 6.06
N GLY A 56 6.40 4.19 4.83
CA GLY A 56 5.91 5.46 4.29
C GLY A 56 4.86 6.12 5.21
N SER A 57 4.02 5.31 5.86
CA SER A 57 2.98 5.74 6.79
C SER A 57 3.45 6.31 8.10
N PHE A 58 4.59 5.85 8.59
CA PHE A 58 5.22 6.46 9.76
C PHE A 58 6.02 7.71 9.35
N VAL A 59 6.68 7.66 8.18
CA VAL A 59 7.49 8.77 7.66
C VAL A 59 6.64 9.99 7.31
N VAL A 60 5.42 9.80 6.80
CA VAL A 60 4.52 10.88 6.37
C VAL A 60 4.25 11.92 7.47
N SER A 61 4.29 11.49 8.75
CA SER A 61 4.06 12.38 9.89
C SER A 61 5.16 13.42 10.09
N HIS A 62 6.39 13.14 9.64
CA HIS A 62 7.54 14.05 9.74
C HIS A 62 7.92 14.66 8.37
N LYS A 63 7.77 13.89 7.29
CA LYS A 63 8.09 14.28 5.91
C LYS A 63 6.96 13.86 4.97
N PRO A 64 5.89 14.66 4.84
CA PRO A 64 4.69 14.28 4.10
C PRO A 64 4.96 14.00 2.63
N ARG A 65 5.82 14.79 1.96
CA ARG A 65 6.24 14.54 0.56
C ARG A 65 6.87 13.16 0.37
N MET A 66 7.85 12.81 1.20
CA MET A 66 8.60 11.55 1.06
C MET A 66 7.72 10.34 1.44
N GLY A 67 6.92 10.47 2.51
CA GLY A 67 5.97 9.43 2.92
C GLY A 67 4.86 9.21 1.90
N GLY A 68 4.29 10.29 1.35
CA GLY A 68 3.24 10.24 0.33
C GLY A 68 3.72 9.57 -0.95
N VAL A 69 4.91 9.93 -1.46
CA VAL A 69 5.49 9.26 -2.64
C VAL A 69 5.72 7.77 -2.39
N MET A 70 6.23 7.39 -1.21
CA MET A 70 6.42 5.96 -0.86
C MET A 70 5.09 5.20 -0.84
N MET A 71 4.02 5.80 -0.31
CA MET A 71 2.68 5.20 -0.30
C MET A 71 2.11 5.01 -1.70
N VAL A 72 2.19 6.05 -2.54
CA VAL A 72 1.69 5.98 -3.92
C VAL A 72 2.49 4.97 -4.73
N ALA A 73 3.82 4.94 -4.57
CA ALA A 73 4.67 3.95 -5.24
C ALA A 73 4.33 2.51 -4.81
N ALA A 74 4.10 2.30 -3.51
CA ALA A 74 3.65 1.01 -3.00
C ALA A 74 2.24 0.64 -3.51
N ALA A 75 1.34 1.62 -3.68
CA ALA A 75 0.00 1.38 -4.22
C ALA A 75 0.09 0.95 -5.69
N ILE A 76 0.91 1.66 -6.49
CA ILE A 76 1.12 1.34 -7.91
C ILE A 76 1.74 -0.04 -8.07
N GLY A 77 2.81 -0.37 -7.36
CA GLY A 77 3.37 -1.71 -7.49
C GLY A 77 2.48 -2.81 -6.86
N GLY A 78 1.60 -2.45 -5.92
CA GLY A 78 0.52 -3.32 -5.44
C GLY A 78 -0.50 -3.67 -6.52
N THR A 79 -0.86 -2.73 -7.41
CA THR A 79 -1.77 -2.99 -8.54
C THR A 79 -1.22 -4.02 -9.53
N MET A 80 0.11 -4.08 -9.67
CA MET A 80 0.77 -5.06 -10.53
C MET A 80 0.84 -6.45 -9.89
N SER A 81 0.59 -6.54 -8.58
CA SER A 81 0.97 -7.69 -7.79
C SER A 81 -0.16 -8.66 -7.50
N VAL A 82 -1.43 -8.27 -7.43
CA VAL A 82 -2.47 -9.25 -7.06
C VAL A 82 -3.86 -8.89 -7.60
N SER A 83 -4.59 -9.94 -7.94
CA SER A 83 -6.04 -10.09 -8.06
C SER A 83 -6.92 -9.19 -7.18
N MET A 84 -8.24 -9.15 -7.47
CA MET A 84 -9.27 -8.24 -6.88
C MET A 84 -9.23 -8.02 -5.36
N MET A 85 -8.69 -8.96 -4.59
CA MET A 85 -8.55 -8.90 -3.13
C MET A 85 -7.65 -7.76 -2.63
N PHE A 86 -6.71 -7.28 -3.47
CA PHE A 86 -5.80 -6.18 -3.11
C PHE A 86 -6.33 -4.80 -3.49
N LEU A 87 -7.52 -4.71 -4.09
CA LEU A 87 -8.10 -3.44 -4.52
C LEU A 87 -8.36 -2.50 -3.32
N VAL A 88 -8.81 -3.05 -2.19
CA VAL A 88 -9.05 -2.30 -0.95
C VAL A 88 -7.75 -1.69 -0.38
N PRO A 89 -6.67 -2.46 -0.13
CA PRO A 89 -5.43 -1.88 0.37
C PRO A 89 -4.81 -0.88 -0.60
N ILE A 90 -4.88 -1.13 -1.92
CA ILE A 90 -4.40 -0.19 -2.94
C ILE A 90 -5.13 1.14 -2.85
N MET A 91 -6.47 1.12 -2.80
CA MET A 91 -7.29 2.35 -2.66
C MET A 91 -6.91 3.15 -1.42
N LEU A 92 -6.77 2.48 -0.28
CA LEU A 92 -6.42 3.13 0.99
C LEU A 92 -5.01 3.74 0.94
N LEU A 93 -4.04 3.02 0.38
CA LEU A 93 -2.66 3.48 0.26
C LEU A 93 -2.53 4.64 -0.73
N ALA A 94 -3.23 4.57 -1.86
CA ALA A 94 -3.27 5.63 -2.86
C ALA A 94 -3.93 6.90 -2.31
N LEU A 95 -5.08 6.78 -1.64
CA LEU A 95 -5.76 7.93 -1.02
C LEU A 95 -4.92 8.54 0.10
N GLY A 96 -4.36 7.70 0.99
CA GLY A 96 -3.46 8.17 2.06
C GLY A 96 -2.24 8.91 1.51
N GLY A 97 -1.62 8.39 0.46
CA GLY A 97 -0.47 9.00 -0.20
C GLY A 97 -0.80 10.29 -0.95
N LEU A 98 -1.95 10.34 -1.64
CA LEU A 98 -2.38 11.53 -2.39
C LEU A 98 -2.74 12.68 -1.45
N ILE A 99 -3.47 12.41 -0.36
CA ILE A 99 -3.80 13.41 0.66
C ILE A 99 -2.53 13.99 1.28
N ALA A 100 -1.53 13.15 1.55
CA ALA A 100 -0.24 13.60 2.07
C ALA A 100 0.53 14.52 1.11
N LEU A 101 0.45 14.25 -0.20
CA LEU A 101 1.06 15.08 -1.24
C LEU A 101 0.35 16.43 -1.39
N VAL A 102 -0.98 16.43 -1.43
CA VAL A 102 -1.79 17.67 -1.54
C VAL A 102 -1.57 18.56 -0.32
N ASN A 103 -1.63 18.01 0.90
CA ASN A 103 -1.40 18.77 2.13
C ASN A 103 0.02 19.35 2.22
N TYR A 104 1.01 18.67 1.61
CA TYR A 104 2.36 19.20 1.50
C TYR A 104 2.43 20.39 0.53
N GLU A 105 1.76 20.29 -0.61
CA GLU A 105 1.78 21.32 -1.65
C GLU A 105 1.07 22.61 -1.20
N GLU A 106 -0.07 22.50 -0.49
CA GLU A 106 -0.76 23.65 0.12
C GLU A 106 0.13 24.35 1.16
N ALA A 107 0.80 23.58 2.02
CA ALA A 107 1.68 24.14 3.05
C ALA A 107 2.97 24.76 2.49
N GLU A 108 3.41 24.34 1.29
CA GLU A 108 4.53 24.97 0.58
C GLU A 108 4.08 26.28 -0.09
N THR A 109 2.88 26.29 -0.68
CA THR A 109 2.33 27.46 -1.38
C THR A 109 1.98 28.61 -0.43
N GLU A 110 1.53 28.33 0.79
CA GLU A 110 1.25 29.36 1.82
C GLU A 110 2.53 30.04 2.34
N LYS A 111 3.70 29.40 2.18
CA LYS A 111 4.99 29.92 2.64
C LYS A 111 5.78 30.70 1.58
N ALA A 112 5.30 30.73 0.34
CA ALA A 112 5.92 31.42 -0.80
C ALA A 112 5.33 32.82 -1.00
#